data_AF-A0A829H863-F1
#
_entry.id   AF-A0A829H863-F1
#
_cell.length_a   1.000
_cell.length_b   1.000
_cell.length_c   1.000
_cell.angle_alpha   90.00
_cell.angle_beta   90.00
_cell.angle_gamma   90.00
#
_symmetry.space_group_name_H-M   'P 1'
#
loop_
_entity.id
_entity.type
_entity.pdbx_description
1 polymer ?
#
loop_
_entity_poly.entity_id
_entity_poly.type
_entity_poly.pdbx_seq_one_letter_code
_entity_poly.pdbx_strand_id
1 'polypeptide(L)'
;IIETLYAFHMPVFFALSGMFFKSVTNFKELFSLTKNKLLALGITYIAFSVVMFSLQKIGSGSVRDQTSLSQLLNIYKQPIGYLWFLYVLFFVFAYIGFISIFIKNDTHILLIVIFGYIIASIFNIPIFFIQSTLVWAPMFYLGHILKNMDLKINKTTMLLLFVYFIHVPIFRVLHPSTDYASQINPQIWGIFSVIGIILGFSFLPLLQHVSVKGLSFIGQNTLVVYLVHAPTASVIRIILFKLGIYNIPINIIVGFGVSLAISLIAVYLSERVRLIKLVFYPLRKQKIEVITHD
;
A
#
# COMPACT_ATOMS: atom_id res chain seq x y z
N ILE A 1 9.10 9.19 12.98
CA ILE A 1 9.65 8.65 11.70
C ILE A 1 8.71 7.62 11.06
N ILE A 2 8.44 6.48 11.72
CA ILE A 2 7.56 5.43 11.15
C ILE A 2 6.17 6.00 10.82
N GLU A 3 5.57 6.75 11.73
CA GLU A 3 4.25 7.36 11.55
C GLU A 3 4.20 8.35 10.39
N THR A 4 5.21 9.20 10.26
CA THR A 4 5.35 10.14 9.14
C THR A 4 5.45 9.41 7.81
N LEU A 5 6.19 8.30 7.76
CA LEU A 5 6.29 7.48 6.54
C LEU A 5 4.93 6.87 6.19
N TYR A 6 4.23 6.25 7.15
CA TYR A 6 2.91 5.65 6.93
C TYR A 6 1.84 6.68 6.54
N ALA A 7 1.86 7.86 7.16
CA ALA A 7 0.98 8.97 6.82
C ALA A 7 1.19 9.51 5.40
N PHE A 8 2.33 9.17 4.76
CA PHE A 8 2.65 9.57 3.39
C PHE A 8 2.38 8.45 2.39
N HIS A 9 3.09 7.33 2.53
CA HIS A 9 3.15 6.34 1.45
C HIS A 9 1.83 5.60 1.26
N MET A 10 1.06 5.34 2.33
CA MET A 10 -0.21 4.62 2.20
C MET A 10 -1.27 5.41 1.42
N PRO A 11 -1.58 6.68 1.75
CA PRO A 11 -2.45 7.52 0.92
C PRO A 11 -1.99 7.63 -0.53
N VAL A 12 -0.70 7.84 -0.75
CA VAL A 12 -0.13 7.95 -2.10
C VAL A 12 -0.27 6.61 -2.84
N PHE A 13 -0.06 5.46 -2.21
CA PHE A 13 -0.24 4.15 -2.83
C PHE A 13 -1.69 3.89 -3.25
N PHE A 14 -2.66 4.26 -2.42
CA PHE A 14 -4.08 4.20 -2.79
C PHE A 14 -4.37 5.13 -3.98
N ALA A 15 -3.90 6.37 -3.95
CA ALA A 15 -4.09 7.31 -5.06
C ALA A 15 -3.43 6.82 -6.36
N LEU A 16 -2.18 6.34 -6.30
CA LEU A 16 -1.50 5.77 -7.46
C LEU A 16 -2.27 4.56 -8.02
N SER A 17 -2.83 3.72 -7.15
CA SER A 17 -3.69 2.60 -7.57
C SER A 17 -4.98 3.09 -8.26
N GLY A 18 -5.54 4.19 -7.78
CA GLY A 18 -6.70 4.87 -8.36
C GLY A 18 -6.46 5.46 -9.75
N MET A 19 -5.23 5.87 -10.08
CA MET A 19 -4.89 6.30 -11.44
C MET A 19 -5.17 5.21 -12.49
N PHE A 20 -4.97 3.94 -12.10
CA PHE A 20 -5.22 2.78 -12.97
C PHE A 20 -6.68 2.31 -12.97
N PHE A 21 -7.56 2.95 -12.17
CA PHE A 21 -8.98 2.64 -12.17
C PHE A 21 -9.67 3.16 -13.42
N LYS A 22 -10.57 2.33 -13.96
CA LYS A 22 -11.49 2.66 -15.04
C LYS A 22 -12.91 2.38 -14.54
N SER A 23 -13.79 3.38 -14.66
CA SER A 23 -15.21 3.26 -14.30
C SER A 23 -15.87 2.16 -15.13
N VAL A 24 -16.81 1.44 -14.52
CA VAL A 24 -17.55 0.36 -15.17
C VAL A 24 -18.97 0.81 -15.50
N THR A 25 -19.56 0.25 -16.55
CA THR A 25 -20.89 0.64 -17.03
C THR A 25 -22.00 -0.31 -16.60
N ASN A 26 -21.66 -1.58 -16.33
CA ASN A 26 -22.63 -2.63 -16.07
C ASN A 26 -22.06 -3.69 -15.11
N PHE A 27 -22.93 -4.57 -14.60
CA PHE A 27 -22.56 -5.63 -13.66
C PHE A 27 -21.58 -6.67 -14.24
N LYS A 28 -21.58 -6.89 -15.56
CA LYS A 28 -20.64 -7.82 -16.21
C LYS A 28 -19.21 -7.28 -16.16
N GLU A 29 -19.04 -5.98 -16.42
CA GLU A 29 -17.77 -5.28 -16.27
C GLU A 29 -17.31 -5.23 -14.82
N LEU A 30 -18.21 -4.96 -13.87
CA LEU A 30 -17.91 -5.02 -12.44
C LEU A 30 -17.43 -6.42 -12.03
N PHE A 31 -18.14 -7.48 -12.46
CA PHE A 31 -17.75 -8.85 -12.17
C PHE A 31 -16.36 -9.17 -12.72
N SER A 32 -16.06 -8.76 -13.96
CA SER A 32 -14.74 -8.94 -14.57
C SER A 32 -13.65 -8.19 -13.78
N LEU A 33 -13.89 -6.92 -13.42
CA LEU A 33 -12.98 -6.11 -12.60
C LEU A 33 -12.71 -6.79 -11.26
N THR A 34 -13.76 -7.12 -10.51
CA THR A 34 -13.66 -7.72 -9.18
C THR A 34 -13.00 -9.10 -9.24
N LYS A 35 -13.35 -9.95 -10.21
CA LYS A 35 -12.69 -11.26 -10.40
C LYS A 35 -11.19 -11.10 -10.68
N ASN A 36 -10.81 -10.20 -11.58
CA ASN A 36 -9.41 -9.97 -11.90
C ASN A 36 -8.64 -9.40 -10.70
N LYS A 37 -9.22 -8.46 -9.95
CA LYS A 37 -8.60 -7.91 -8.74
C LYS A 37 -8.52 -8.94 -7.62
N LEU A 38 -9.54 -9.78 -7.45
CA LEU A 38 -9.55 -10.88 -6.48
C LEU A 38 -8.44 -11.88 -6.78
N LEU A 39 -8.25 -12.27 -8.04
CA LEU A 39 -7.17 -13.16 -8.43
C LEU A 39 -5.80 -12.49 -8.24
N ALA A 40 -5.63 -11.25 -8.71
CA ALA A 40 -4.37 -10.52 -8.60
C ALA A 40 -3.93 -10.25 -7.16
N LEU A 41 -4.83 -9.69 -6.34
CA LEU A 41 -4.53 -9.26 -4.98
C LEU A 41 -4.76 -10.38 -3.97
N GLY A 42 -5.82 -11.17 -4.14
CA GLY A 42 -6.22 -12.23 -3.20
C GLY A 42 -5.26 -13.41 -3.17
N ILE A 43 -4.77 -13.90 -4.32
CA ILE A 43 -3.77 -14.98 -4.35
C ILE A 43 -2.49 -14.53 -3.64
N THR A 44 -2.01 -13.35 -4.00
CA THR A 44 -0.82 -12.73 -3.40
C THR A 44 -0.98 -12.53 -1.90
N TYR A 45 -2.15 -12.02 -1.47
CA TYR A 45 -2.50 -11.80 -0.07
C TYR A 45 -2.52 -13.09 0.76
N ILE A 46 -3.14 -14.15 0.25
CA ILE A 46 -3.21 -15.45 0.94
C ILE A 46 -1.81 -16.06 1.04
N ALA A 47 -1.05 -16.07 -0.06
CA ALA A 47 0.31 -16.60 -0.07
C ALA A 47 1.20 -15.89 0.96
N PHE A 48 1.19 -14.56 0.99
CA PHE A 48 2.00 -13.80 1.95
C PHE A 48 1.46 -13.86 3.37
N SER A 49 0.16 -14.07 3.58
CA SER A 49 -0.39 -14.37 4.92
C SER A 49 0.21 -15.64 5.50
N VAL A 50 0.33 -16.70 4.68
CA VAL A 50 0.97 -17.96 5.08
C VAL A 50 2.47 -17.75 5.32
N VAL A 51 3.18 -17.07 4.41
CA VAL A 51 4.62 -16.78 4.59
C VAL A 51 4.87 -15.99 5.87
N MET A 52 4.08 -14.95 6.15
CA MET A 52 4.18 -14.16 7.37
C MET A 52 3.96 -15.01 8.62
N PHE A 53 2.91 -15.83 8.64
CA PHE A 53 2.65 -16.74 9.74
C PHE A 53 3.81 -17.72 9.95
N SER A 54 4.32 -18.34 8.89
CA SER A 54 5.45 -19.27 8.97
C SER A 54 6.72 -18.60 9.51
N LEU A 55 7.10 -17.44 8.97
CA LEU A 55 8.27 -16.69 9.44
C LEU A 55 8.15 -16.28 10.91
N GLN A 56 6.96 -15.83 11.33
CA GLN A 56 6.73 -15.48 12.72
C GLN A 56 6.78 -16.70 13.65
N LYS A 57 6.28 -17.84 13.20
CA LYS A 57 6.33 -19.09 13.98
C LYS A 57 7.78 -19.57 14.17
N ILE A 58 8.61 -19.44 13.13
CA ILE A 58 10.06 -19.76 13.21
C ILE A 58 10.78 -18.77 14.13
N GLY A 59 10.49 -17.47 14.00
CA GLY A 59 11.11 -16.43 14.82
C GLY A 59 10.68 -16.47 16.29
N SER A 60 9.52 -17.06 16.59
CA SER A 60 8.96 -17.30 17.93
C SER A 60 9.17 -16.14 18.90
N GLY A 61 9.87 -16.34 20.01
CA GLY A 61 10.09 -15.35 21.08
C GLY A 61 10.89 -14.11 20.67
N SER A 62 11.45 -14.07 19.45
CA SER A 62 12.12 -12.89 18.90
C SER A 62 11.19 -11.98 18.08
N VAL A 63 9.94 -12.39 17.88
CA VAL A 63 8.94 -11.64 17.10
C VAL A 63 8.10 -10.80 18.06
N ARG A 64 7.94 -9.51 17.73
CA ARG A 64 7.16 -8.55 18.54
C ARG A 64 5.68 -8.93 18.64
N ASP A 65 5.06 -9.25 17.50
CA ASP A 65 3.65 -9.55 17.39
C ASP A 65 3.48 -10.92 16.71
N GLN A 66 3.12 -11.94 17.46
CA GLN A 66 2.93 -13.29 16.93
C GLN A 66 1.52 -13.47 16.38
N THR A 67 1.42 -13.95 15.14
CA THR A 67 0.17 -14.34 14.52
C THR A 67 -0.21 -15.75 14.96
N SER A 68 -1.39 -15.89 15.56
CA SER A 68 -1.97 -17.19 15.91
C SER A 68 -2.57 -17.91 14.70
N LEU A 69 -2.74 -19.23 14.79
CA LEU A 69 -3.41 -20.01 13.74
C LEU A 69 -4.86 -19.55 13.52
N SER A 70 -5.55 -19.16 14.60
CA SER A 70 -6.91 -18.59 14.52
C SER A 70 -6.94 -17.29 13.71
N GLN A 71 -5.94 -16.41 13.89
CA GLN A 71 -5.82 -15.19 13.07
C GLN A 71 -5.55 -15.53 11.60
N LEU A 72 -4.71 -16.52 11.30
CA LEU A 72 -4.49 -16.98 9.93
C LEU A 72 -5.77 -17.52 9.28
N LEU A 73 -6.58 -18.29 10.01
CA LEU A 73 -7.86 -18.79 9.48
C LEU A 73 -8.90 -17.68 9.30
N ASN A 74 -8.79 -16.60 10.09
CA ASN A 74 -9.69 -15.45 10.04
C ASN A 74 -9.16 -14.26 9.21
N ILE A 75 -8.19 -14.48 8.32
CA ILE A 75 -7.65 -13.42 7.43
C ILE A 75 -8.69 -12.78 6.51
N TYR A 76 -9.84 -13.43 6.32
CA TYR A 76 -10.96 -12.85 5.58
C TYR A 76 -11.69 -11.76 6.37
N LYS A 77 -11.60 -11.75 7.72
CA LYS A 77 -12.16 -10.72 8.60
C LYS A 77 -11.17 -9.60 8.90
N GLN A 78 -9.94 -9.98 9.23
CA GLN A 78 -8.90 -9.04 9.65
C GLN A 78 -7.54 -9.42 9.05
N PRO A 79 -6.87 -8.53 8.31
CA PRO A 79 -5.61 -8.82 7.68
C PRO A 79 -4.42 -8.84 8.64
N ILE A 80 -3.37 -9.58 8.25
CA ILE A 80 -2.15 -9.73 9.05
C ILE A 80 -1.14 -8.64 8.69
N GLY A 81 -0.76 -7.84 9.69
CA GLY A 81 0.33 -6.87 9.59
C GLY A 81 0.16 -5.94 8.40
N TYR A 82 1.25 -5.71 7.64
CA TYR A 82 1.24 -4.77 6.52
C TYR A 82 0.34 -5.21 5.35
N LEU A 83 -0.08 -6.48 5.26
CA LEU A 83 -0.87 -7.00 4.13
C LEU A 83 -2.28 -6.39 4.03
N TRP A 84 -2.70 -5.62 5.03
CA TRP A 84 -3.97 -4.90 5.03
C TRP A 84 -4.18 -4.04 3.78
N PHE A 85 -3.11 -3.50 3.18
CA PHE A 85 -3.22 -2.70 1.97
C PHE A 85 -3.85 -3.47 0.82
N LEU A 86 -3.39 -4.70 0.53
CA LEU A 86 -3.91 -5.52 -0.57
C LEU A 86 -5.38 -5.87 -0.34
N TYR A 87 -5.70 -6.20 0.90
CA TYR A 87 -7.06 -6.51 1.34
C TYR A 87 -8.00 -5.32 1.12
N VAL A 88 -7.67 -4.14 1.66
CA VAL A 88 -8.51 -2.94 1.54
C VAL A 88 -8.58 -2.45 0.10
N LEU A 89 -7.46 -2.51 -0.64
CA LEU A 89 -7.41 -2.10 -2.04
C LEU A 89 -8.40 -2.89 -2.90
N PHE A 90 -8.53 -4.19 -2.68
CA PHE A 90 -9.54 -5.02 -3.37
C PHE A 90 -10.96 -4.49 -3.13
N PHE A 91 -11.33 -4.25 -1.87
CA PHE A 91 -12.67 -3.76 -1.55
C PHE A 91 -12.92 -2.34 -2.06
N VAL A 92 -11.91 -1.46 -2.06
CA VAL A 92 -12.01 -0.13 -2.68
C VAL A 92 -12.27 -0.23 -4.18
N PHE A 93 -11.57 -1.11 -4.91
CA PHE A 93 -11.85 -1.35 -6.34
C PHE A 93 -13.29 -1.82 -6.56
N ALA A 94 -13.78 -2.76 -5.73
CA ALA A 94 -15.14 -3.28 -5.84
C ALA A 94 -16.19 -2.21 -5.51
N TYR A 95 -15.98 -1.42 -4.45
CA TYR A 95 -16.87 -0.36 -3.98
C TYR A 95 -17.00 0.78 -4.99
N ILE A 96 -15.87 1.34 -5.45
CA ILE A 96 -15.88 2.40 -6.47
C ILE A 96 -16.42 1.86 -7.80
N GLY A 97 -16.05 0.63 -8.17
CA GLY A 97 -16.61 -0.05 -9.33
C GLY A 97 -18.14 -0.11 -9.27
N PHE A 98 -18.69 -0.55 -8.14
CA PHE A 98 -20.13 -0.62 -7.93
C PHE A 98 -20.83 0.74 -8.03
N ILE A 99 -20.32 1.77 -7.32
CA ILE A 99 -20.85 3.14 -7.41
C ILE A 99 -20.83 3.63 -8.87
N SER A 100 -19.73 3.34 -9.58
CA SER A 100 -19.54 3.83 -10.95
C SER A 100 -20.53 3.24 -11.95
N ILE A 101 -21.24 2.14 -11.64
CA ILE A 101 -22.35 1.64 -12.48
C ILE A 101 -23.46 2.69 -12.56
N PHE A 102 -23.86 3.23 -11.42
CA PHE A 102 -25.02 4.12 -11.28
C PHE A 102 -24.68 5.59 -11.48
N ILE A 103 -23.45 5.99 -11.15
CA ILE A 103 -23.01 7.39 -11.16
C ILE A 103 -21.80 7.52 -12.06
N LYS A 104 -21.87 8.43 -13.03
CA LYS A 104 -20.78 8.67 -14.00
C LYS A 104 -20.02 9.97 -13.76
N ASN A 105 -20.60 10.89 -12.98
CA ASN A 105 -20.03 12.19 -12.71
C ASN A 105 -18.98 12.09 -11.58
N ASP A 106 -17.74 12.48 -11.87
CA ASP A 106 -16.61 12.39 -10.94
C ASP A 106 -16.85 13.18 -9.65
N THR A 107 -17.45 14.36 -9.73
CA THR A 107 -17.77 15.19 -8.56
C THR A 107 -18.74 14.47 -7.64
N HIS A 108 -19.75 13.80 -8.17
CA HIS A 108 -20.72 13.08 -7.35
C HIS A 108 -20.10 11.85 -6.67
N ILE A 109 -19.25 11.09 -7.38
CA ILE A 109 -18.53 9.97 -6.77
C ILE A 109 -17.59 10.50 -5.67
N LEU A 110 -16.87 11.60 -5.92
CA LEU A 110 -16.01 12.23 -4.93
C LEU A 110 -16.79 12.64 -3.66
N LEU A 111 -17.96 13.26 -3.83
CA LEU A 111 -18.83 13.63 -2.70
C LEU A 111 -19.30 12.40 -1.91
N ILE A 112 -19.67 11.32 -2.61
CA ILE A 112 -20.10 10.06 -1.96
C ILE A 112 -18.98 9.43 -1.14
N VAL A 113 -17.77 9.36 -1.68
CA VAL A 113 -16.65 8.77 -0.93
C VAL A 113 -16.22 9.65 0.24
N ILE A 114 -16.27 10.98 0.10
CA ILE A 114 -16.03 11.92 1.21
C ILE A 114 -17.10 11.76 2.29
N PHE A 115 -18.37 11.63 1.90
CA PHE A 115 -19.45 11.38 2.85
C PHE A 115 -19.27 10.04 3.58
N GLY A 116 -18.89 8.99 2.85
CA GLY A 116 -18.53 7.70 3.44
C GLY A 116 -17.38 7.79 4.44
N TYR A 117 -16.33 8.55 4.11
CA TYR A 117 -15.21 8.84 5.01
C TYR A 117 -15.67 9.53 6.30
N ILE A 118 -16.54 10.54 6.21
CA ILE A 118 -17.07 11.27 7.37
C ILE A 118 -17.86 10.32 8.28
N ILE A 119 -18.76 9.50 7.71
CA ILE A 119 -19.52 8.49 8.47
C ILE A 119 -18.58 7.52 9.18
N ALA A 120 -17.62 6.94 8.47
CA ALA A 120 -16.66 6.00 9.04
C ALA A 120 -15.77 6.65 10.12
N SER A 121 -15.49 7.95 9.99
CA SER A 121 -14.71 8.70 10.98
C SER A 121 -15.48 8.97 12.27
N ILE A 122 -16.78 9.28 12.18
CA ILE A 122 -17.63 9.62 13.32
C ILE A 122 -18.09 8.36 14.06
N PHE A 123 -18.61 7.36 13.35
CA PHE A 123 -19.32 6.24 13.97
C PHE A 123 -18.45 5.01 14.25
N ASN A 124 -17.22 4.96 13.72
CA ASN A 124 -16.28 3.84 13.86
C ASN A 124 -16.94 2.45 13.65
N ILE A 125 -17.05 2.03 12.40
CA ILE A 125 -17.77 0.81 12.01
C ILE A 125 -16.99 -0.43 12.48
N PRO A 126 -17.62 -1.39 13.20
CA PRO A 126 -16.92 -2.53 13.80
C PRO A 126 -16.44 -3.57 12.77
N ILE A 127 -16.83 -3.44 11.51
CA ILE A 127 -16.48 -4.34 10.42
C ILE A 127 -15.29 -3.74 9.67
N PHE A 128 -14.11 -4.35 9.83
CA PHE A 128 -12.84 -3.85 9.30
C PHE A 128 -12.89 -3.48 7.82
N PHE A 129 -13.38 -4.38 6.96
CA PHE A 129 -13.39 -4.10 5.52
C PHE A 129 -14.28 -2.91 5.16
N ILE A 130 -15.41 -2.73 5.85
CA ILE A 130 -16.32 -1.59 5.60
C ILE A 130 -15.63 -0.30 6.06
N GLN A 131 -15.16 -0.28 7.30
CA GLN A 131 -14.46 0.87 7.88
C GLN A 131 -13.29 1.31 7.00
N SER A 132 -12.38 0.39 6.69
CA SER A 132 -11.20 0.72 5.89
C SER A 132 -11.54 1.07 4.45
N THR A 133 -12.55 0.45 3.83
CA THR A 133 -12.95 0.82 2.47
C THR A 133 -13.45 2.25 2.40
N LEU A 134 -14.31 2.65 3.34
CA LEU A 134 -14.83 4.02 3.39
C LEU A 134 -13.75 5.06 3.72
N VAL A 135 -12.80 4.70 4.59
CA VAL A 135 -11.66 5.57 4.94
C VAL A 135 -10.70 5.78 3.77
N TRP A 136 -10.40 4.73 3.00
CA TRP A 136 -9.37 4.79 1.94
C TRP A 136 -9.92 5.06 0.53
N ALA A 137 -11.24 4.94 0.32
CA ALA A 137 -11.91 5.25 -0.94
C ALA A 137 -11.68 6.69 -1.46
N PRO A 138 -11.71 7.75 -0.62
CA PRO A 138 -11.41 9.11 -1.09
C PRO A 138 -9.98 9.24 -1.63
N MET A 139 -8.99 8.67 -0.95
CA MET A 139 -7.58 8.74 -1.36
C MET A 139 -7.39 8.05 -2.72
N PHE A 140 -8.02 6.88 -2.88
CA PHE A 140 -8.02 6.17 -4.15
C PHE A 140 -8.70 6.98 -5.26
N TYR A 141 -9.91 7.50 -5.01
CA TYR A 141 -10.66 8.25 -6.03
C TYR A 141 -9.99 9.58 -6.38
N LEU A 142 -9.35 10.24 -5.42
CA LEU A 142 -8.55 11.43 -5.68
C LEU A 142 -7.45 11.15 -6.70
N GLY A 143 -6.77 10.01 -6.58
CA GLY A 143 -5.80 9.59 -7.58
C GLY A 143 -6.40 9.33 -8.97
N HIS A 144 -7.64 8.84 -9.04
CA HIS A 144 -8.36 8.70 -10.32
C HIS A 144 -8.60 10.05 -11.01
N ILE A 145 -8.95 11.08 -10.24
CA ILE A 145 -9.17 12.45 -10.75
C ILE A 145 -7.83 13.08 -11.16
N LEU A 146 -6.83 13.00 -10.28
CA LEU A 146 -5.53 13.64 -10.47
C LEU A 146 -4.72 13.07 -11.64
N LYS A 147 -5.01 11.86 -12.12
CA LYS A 147 -4.26 11.24 -13.24
C LYS A 147 -4.27 12.07 -14.53
N ASN A 148 -5.27 12.94 -14.71
CA ASN A 148 -5.43 13.79 -15.88
C ASN A 148 -5.01 15.25 -15.61
N MET A 149 -4.47 15.55 -14.42
CA MET A 149 -4.08 16.90 -14.02
C MET A 149 -2.56 17.04 -13.99
N ASP A 150 -2.04 18.12 -14.59
CA ASP A 150 -0.62 18.47 -14.50
C ASP A 150 -0.40 19.38 -13.27
N LEU A 151 -0.12 18.77 -12.13
CA LEU A 151 0.18 19.51 -10.89
C LEU A 151 1.62 20.01 -10.93
N LYS A 152 1.79 21.33 -11.01
CA LYS A 152 3.10 21.99 -10.99
C LYS A 152 3.52 22.38 -9.58
N ILE A 153 4.81 22.26 -9.31
CA ILE A 153 5.41 22.75 -8.08
C ILE A 153 5.38 24.28 -8.09
N ASN A 154 4.71 24.86 -7.11
CA ASN A 154 4.61 26.29 -6.92
C ASN A 154 4.80 26.66 -5.43
N LYS A 155 4.62 27.94 -5.08
CA LYS A 155 4.71 28.42 -3.69
C LYS A 155 3.74 27.68 -2.76
N THR A 156 2.53 27.36 -3.22
CA THR A 156 1.55 26.58 -2.46
C THR A 156 2.04 25.16 -2.21
N THR A 157 2.62 24.49 -3.22
CA THR A 157 3.23 23.16 -3.05
C THR A 157 4.35 23.19 -2.02
N MET A 158 5.21 24.21 -2.04
CA MET A 158 6.29 24.38 -1.06
C MET A 158 5.75 24.65 0.35
N LEU A 159 4.70 25.45 0.48
CA LEU A 159 4.01 25.66 1.75
C LEU A 159 3.39 24.36 2.27
N LEU A 160 2.69 23.61 1.42
CA LEU A 160 2.11 22.32 1.78
C LEU A 160 3.19 21.31 2.18
N LEU A 161 4.33 21.30 1.50
CA LEU A 161 5.47 20.45 1.85
C LEU A 161 5.99 20.82 3.24
N PHE A 162 6.16 22.11 3.52
CA PHE A 162 6.58 22.58 4.84
C PHE A 162 5.59 22.16 5.93
N VAL A 163 4.29 22.43 5.74
CA VAL A 163 3.21 21.99 6.64
C VAL A 163 3.25 20.48 6.86
N TYR A 164 3.47 19.72 5.78
CA TYR A 164 3.56 18.27 5.83
C TYR A 164 4.78 17.77 6.62
N PHE A 165 5.92 18.45 6.61
CA PHE A 165 7.06 18.02 7.42
C PHE A 165 6.93 18.37 8.90
N ILE A 166 6.25 19.48 9.24
CA ILE A 166 6.16 19.95 10.63
C ILE A 166 5.00 19.34 11.42
N HIS A 167 3.94 18.84 10.77
CA HIS A 167 2.72 18.46 11.48
C HIS A 167 2.92 17.29 12.45
N VAL A 168 3.69 16.24 12.09
CA VAL A 168 3.98 15.12 13.00
C VAL A 168 4.87 15.56 14.17
N PRO A 169 6.02 16.26 13.94
CA PRO A 169 6.80 16.81 15.05
C PRO A 169 5.99 17.68 16.01
N ILE A 170 5.18 18.61 15.49
CA ILE A 170 4.34 19.49 16.32
C ILE A 170 3.33 18.65 17.11
N PHE A 171 2.64 17.70 16.48
CA PHE A 171 1.71 16.83 17.19
C PHE A 171 2.40 16.07 18.33
N ARG A 172 3.61 15.55 18.10
CA ARG A 172 4.37 14.79 19.11
C ARG A 172 4.84 15.65 20.28
N VAL A 173 5.16 16.92 20.05
CA VAL A 173 5.48 17.86 21.13
C VAL A 173 4.23 18.18 21.95
N LEU A 174 3.08 18.38 21.30
CA LEU A 174 1.83 18.74 21.97
C LEU A 174 1.15 17.55 22.66
N HIS A 175 1.31 16.34 22.11
CA HIS A 175 0.69 15.12 22.62
C HIS A 175 1.72 13.97 22.66
N PRO A 176 2.61 13.95 23.67
CA PRO A 176 3.72 12.98 23.73
C PRO A 176 3.26 11.53 23.86
N SER A 177 2.11 11.29 24.49
CA SER A 177 1.62 9.96 24.86
C SER A 177 0.45 9.46 24.02
N THR A 178 -0.05 10.26 23.06
CA THR A 178 -1.16 9.84 22.19
C THR A 178 -0.64 9.29 20.88
N ASP A 179 -1.30 8.28 20.34
CA ASP A 179 -0.95 7.73 19.03
C ASP A 179 -1.30 8.73 17.92
N TYR A 180 -0.37 8.92 16.99
CA TYR A 180 -0.61 9.79 15.84
C TYR A 180 -1.39 9.04 14.76
N ALA A 181 -2.63 9.48 14.50
CA ALA A 181 -3.53 9.06 13.42
C ALA A 181 -3.61 7.53 13.15
N SER A 182 -4.72 6.91 13.56
CA SER A 182 -4.97 5.50 13.26
C SER A 182 -5.20 5.25 11.76
N GLN A 183 -4.65 4.14 11.24
CA GLN A 183 -4.91 3.69 9.86
C GLN A 183 -6.34 3.20 9.63
N ILE A 184 -7.05 2.87 10.72
CA ILE A 184 -8.45 2.39 10.70
C ILE A 184 -9.41 3.57 10.77
N ASN A 185 -9.05 4.61 11.52
CA ASN A 185 -9.84 5.82 11.65
C ASN A 185 -8.91 7.04 11.87
N PRO A 186 -8.43 7.67 10.78
CA PRO A 186 -7.54 8.82 10.88
C PRO A 186 -8.26 10.12 11.28
N GLN A 187 -9.60 10.15 11.27
CA GLN A 187 -10.41 11.31 11.65
C GLN A 187 -9.97 12.60 10.93
N ILE A 188 -9.71 13.68 11.66
CA ILE A 188 -9.27 14.95 11.06
C ILE A 188 -7.88 14.84 10.40
N TRP A 189 -7.04 13.90 10.86
CA TRP A 189 -5.69 13.69 10.31
C TRP A 189 -5.70 13.17 8.87
N GLY A 190 -6.85 12.70 8.37
CA GLY A 190 -7.02 12.39 6.95
C GLY A 190 -6.75 13.58 6.02
N ILE A 191 -6.83 14.82 6.49
CA ILE A 191 -6.44 15.98 5.69
C ILE A 191 -4.97 15.92 5.24
N PHE A 192 -4.08 15.39 6.09
CA PHE A 192 -2.67 15.20 5.73
C PHE A 192 -2.48 14.11 4.69
N SER A 193 -3.41 13.15 4.60
CA SER A 193 -3.42 12.16 3.51
C SER A 193 -3.68 12.85 2.16
N VAL A 194 -4.63 13.79 2.12
CA VAL A 194 -4.92 14.58 0.91
C VAL A 194 -3.73 15.47 0.54
N ILE A 195 -3.13 16.15 1.51
CA ILE A 195 -1.92 16.96 1.29
C ILE A 195 -0.77 16.09 0.75
N GLY A 196 -0.55 14.92 1.35
CA GLY A 196 0.47 13.96 0.90
C GLY A 196 0.25 13.48 -0.54
N ILE A 197 -1.00 13.23 -0.93
CA ILE A 197 -1.35 12.88 -2.31
C ILE A 197 -1.07 14.04 -3.26
N ILE A 198 -1.50 15.26 -2.94
CA ILE A 198 -1.26 16.45 -3.78
C ILE A 198 0.25 16.67 -3.96
N LEU A 199 1.03 16.56 -2.87
CA LEU A 199 2.48 16.63 -2.93
C LEU A 199 3.03 15.52 -3.84
N GLY A 200 2.70 14.26 -3.58
CA GLY A 200 3.16 13.12 -4.37
C GLY A 200 2.92 13.29 -5.86
N PHE A 201 1.71 13.72 -6.25
CA PHE A 201 1.37 13.98 -7.65
C PHE A 201 2.04 15.23 -8.23
N SER A 202 2.30 16.27 -7.43
CA SER A 202 3.07 17.44 -7.87
C SER A 202 4.54 17.12 -8.15
N PHE A 203 5.10 16.10 -7.50
CA PHE A 203 6.47 15.63 -7.74
C PHE A 203 6.58 14.61 -8.89
N LEU A 204 5.47 14.00 -9.35
CA LEU A 204 5.50 13.03 -10.46
C LEU A 204 6.12 13.58 -11.76
N PRO A 205 5.80 14.81 -12.22
CA PRO A 205 6.40 15.36 -13.44
C PRO A 205 7.93 15.48 -13.37
N LEU A 206 8.49 15.78 -12.20
CA LEU A 206 9.95 15.86 -12.03
C LEU A 206 10.64 14.51 -12.27
N LEU A 207 9.96 13.40 -11.96
CA LEU A 207 10.50 12.06 -12.15
C LEU A 207 10.47 11.62 -13.62
N GLN A 208 9.67 12.27 -14.48
CA GLN A 208 9.62 11.92 -15.90
C GLN A 208 10.94 12.19 -16.62
N HIS A 209 11.69 13.20 -16.17
CA HIS A 209 12.99 13.58 -16.75
C HIS A 209 14.18 12.86 -16.10
N VAL A 210 13.97 12.21 -14.96
CA VAL A 210 15.01 11.52 -14.19
C VAL A 210 14.90 10.02 -14.44
N SER A 211 15.41 9.55 -15.59
CA SER A 211 15.41 8.12 -15.92
C SER A 211 16.59 7.37 -15.29
N VAL A 212 16.58 7.23 -13.96
CA VAL A 212 17.50 6.29 -13.31
C VAL A 212 16.97 4.89 -13.54
N LYS A 213 17.60 4.13 -14.45
CA LYS A 213 17.18 2.77 -14.83
C LYS A 213 16.86 1.89 -13.61
N GLY A 214 17.69 1.97 -12.57
CA GLY A 214 17.48 1.24 -11.31
C GLY A 214 16.21 1.64 -10.56
N LEU A 215 15.91 2.93 -10.46
CA LEU A 215 14.71 3.41 -9.76
C LEU A 215 13.43 3.04 -10.53
N SER A 216 13.46 3.12 -11.87
CA SER A 216 12.35 2.66 -12.70
C SER A 216 12.11 1.16 -12.54
N PHE A 217 13.18 0.35 -12.50
CA PHE A 217 13.08 -1.09 -12.27
C PHE A 217 12.43 -1.42 -10.92
N ILE A 218 12.84 -0.74 -9.84
CA ILE A 218 12.24 -0.90 -8.51
C ILE A 218 10.76 -0.49 -8.55
N GLY A 219 10.43 0.65 -9.17
CA GLY A 219 9.06 1.16 -9.28
C GLY A 219 8.12 0.21 -10.03
N GLN A 220 8.56 -0.35 -11.17
CA GLN A 220 7.77 -1.33 -11.93
C GLN A 220 7.50 -2.63 -11.15
N ASN A 221 8.39 -2.97 -10.21
CA ASN A 221 8.29 -4.14 -9.37
C ASN A 221 7.89 -3.81 -7.92
N THR A 222 7.28 -2.64 -7.69
CA THR A 222 6.95 -2.14 -6.34
C THR A 222 6.09 -3.12 -5.55
N LEU A 223 5.20 -3.89 -6.18
CA LEU A 223 4.39 -4.89 -5.48
C LEU A 223 5.24 -5.99 -4.85
N VAL A 224 6.23 -6.52 -5.58
CA VAL A 224 7.15 -7.55 -5.06
C VAL A 224 7.99 -6.96 -3.94
N VAL A 225 8.55 -5.78 -4.16
CA VAL A 225 9.34 -5.07 -3.14
C VAL A 225 8.50 -4.84 -1.89
N TYR A 226 7.28 -4.34 -2.04
CA TYR A 226 6.34 -4.10 -0.95
C TYR A 226 6.10 -5.36 -0.09
N LEU A 227 5.92 -6.52 -0.72
CA LEU A 227 5.65 -7.78 -0.03
C LEU A 227 6.89 -8.39 0.64
N VAL A 228 8.08 -8.17 0.08
CA VAL A 228 9.30 -8.84 0.57
C VAL A 228 10.08 -7.97 1.54
N HIS A 229 10.09 -6.65 1.39
CA HIS A 229 10.97 -5.79 2.18
C HIS A 229 10.62 -5.78 3.68
N ALA A 230 9.35 -5.60 4.04
CA ALA A 230 8.94 -5.52 5.44
C ALA A 230 9.27 -6.78 6.28
N PRO A 231 8.95 -8.01 5.85
CA PRO A 231 9.32 -9.21 6.58
C PRO A 231 10.83 -9.43 6.62
N THR A 232 11.53 -9.17 5.51
CA THR A 232 12.99 -9.35 5.46
C THR A 232 13.71 -8.36 6.37
N ALA A 233 13.34 -7.08 6.36
CA ALA A 233 13.87 -6.08 7.28
C ALA A 233 13.66 -6.47 8.75
N SER A 234 12.49 -7.05 9.07
CA SER A 234 12.20 -7.55 10.42
C SER A 234 13.11 -8.72 10.82
N VAL A 235 13.33 -9.69 9.91
CA VAL A 235 14.24 -10.83 10.13
C VAL A 235 15.68 -10.35 10.28
N ILE A 236 16.16 -9.44 9.43
CA ILE A 236 17.51 -8.89 9.52
C ILE A 236 17.72 -8.16 10.84
N ARG A 237 16.74 -7.36 11.30
CA ARG A 237 16.81 -6.73 12.62
C ARG A 237 16.93 -7.76 13.75
N ILE A 238 16.16 -8.85 13.70
CA ILE A 238 16.25 -9.93 14.70
C ILE A 238 17.65 -10.57 14.68
N ILE A 239 18.22 -10.81 13.50
CA ILE A 239 19.56 -11.37 13.35
C ILE A 239 20.61 -10.40 13.93
N LEU A 240 20.56 -9.12 13.59
CA LEU A 240 21.48 -8.11 14.11
C LEU A 240 21.42 -8.01 15.63
N PHE A 241 20.21 -8.05 16.21
CA PHE A 241 20.04 -8.03 17.67
C PHE A 241 20.62 -9.28 18.33
N LYS A 242 20.45 -10.47 17.73
CA LYS A 242 21.07 -11.71 18.22
C LYS A 242 22.60 -11.69 18.14
N LEU A 243 23.17 -10.94 17.19
CA LEU A 243 24.60 -10.69 17.08
C LEU A 243 25.11 -9.59 18.04
N GLY A 244 24.25 -9.03 18.90
CA GLY A 244 24.61 -7.95 19.81
C GLY A 244 24.71 -6.55 19.16
N ILE A 245 24.25 -6.40 17.92
CA ILE A 245 24.31 -5.14 17.18
C ILE A 245 23.00 -4.36 17.38
N TYR A 246 22.98 -3.54 18.44
CA TYR A 246 21.81 -2.72 18.80
C TYR A 246 21.83 -1.30 18.22
N ASN A 247 22.92 -0.92 17.53
CA ASN A 247 23.09 0.42 16.97
C ASN A 247 21.99 0.72 15.91
N ILE A 248 21.21 1.77 16.14
CA ILE A 248 20.05 2.12 15.30
C ILE A 248 20.47 2.46 13.86
N PRO A 249 21.44 3.37 13.60
CA PRO A 249 21.95 3.62 12.25
C PRO A 249 22.35 2.35 11.49
N ILE A 250 23.08 1.43 12.13
CA ILE A 250 23.49 0.17 11.50
C ILE A 250 22.27 -0.68 11.14
N ASN A 251 21.32 -0.82 12.07
CA ASN A 251 20.09 -1.57 11.81
C ASN A 251 19.28 -0.97 10.65
N ILE A 252 19.25 0.35 10.51
CA ILE A 252 18.55 1.02 9.40
C ILE A 252 19.29 0.78 8.08
N ILE A 253 20.60 1.04 8.02
CA ILE A 253 21.38 0.95 6.78
C ILE A 253 21.46 -0.51 6.28
N VAL A 254 21.85 -1.43 7.17
CA VAL A 254 21.97 -2.86 6.83
C VAL A 254 20.59 -3.46 6.59
N GLY A 255 19.61 -3.14 7.45
CA GLY A 255 18.24 -3.61 7.31
C GLY A 255 17.64 -3.19 5.98
N PHE A 256 17.77 -1.92 5.59
CA PHE A 256 17.29 -1.41 4.31
C PHE A 256 18.04 -2.04 3.12
N GLY A 257 19.38 -2.03 3.14
CA GLY A 257 20.19 -2.52 2.03
C GLY A 257 19.98 -4.00 1.75
N VAL A 258 20.03 -4.84 2.79
CA VAL A 258 19.85 -6.30 2.65
C VAL A 258 18.40 -6.63 2.30
N SER A 259 17.42 -5.96 2.93
CA SER A 259 16.00 -6.16 2.62
C SER A 259 15.65 -5.79 1.18
N LEU A 260 16.20 -4.69 0.67
CA LEU A 260 16.05 -4.30 -0.73
C LEU A 260 16.71 -5.33 -1.65
N ALA A 261 17.94 -5.77 -1.35
CA ALA A 261 18.63 -6.79 -2.14
C ALA A 261 17.83 -8.10 -2.23
N ILE A 262 17.31 -8.60 -1.11
CA ILE A 262 16.45 -9.80 -1.09
C ILE A 262 15.17 -9.57 -1.91
N SER A 263 14.59 -8.37 -1.82
CA SER A 263 13.42 -8.01 -2.63
C SER A 263 13.72 -8.04 -4.13
N LEU A 264 14.88 -7.56 -4.56
CA LEU A 264 15.33 -7.60 -5.96
C LEU A 264 15.62 -9.04 -6.43
N ILE A 265 16.18 -9.88 -5.55
CA ILE A 265 16.34 -11.31 -5.83
C ILE A 265 14.95 -11.96 -6.02
N ALA A 266 13.96 -11.63 -5.20
CA ALA A 266 12.60 -12.14 -5.37
C ALA A 266 11.98 -11.69 -6.70
N VAL A 267 12.23 -10.45 -7.14
CA VAL A 267 11.84 -9.98 -8.47
C VAL A 267 12.47 -10.84 -9.55
N TYR A 268 13.79 -11.01 -9.52
CA TYR A 268 14.53 -11.83 -10.47
C TYR A 268 14.00 -13.28 -10.52
N LEU A 269 13.73 -13.88 -9.36
CA LEU A 269 13.16 -15.23 -9.27
C LEU A 269 11.73 -15.30 -9.80
N SER A 270 10.92 -14.25 -9.62
CA SER A 270 9.55 -14.17 -10.14
C SER A 270 9.49 -14.14 -11.67
N GLU A 271 10.58 -13.74 -12.34
CA GLU A 271 10.65 -13.75 -13.80
C GLU A 271 11.04 -15.13 -14.34
N ARG A 272 11.74 -15.95 -13.55
CA ARG A 272 12.31 -17.23 -13.98
C ARG A 272 11.54 -18.45 -13.50
N VAL A 273 10.90 -18.39 -12.33
CA VAL A 273 10.23 -19.52 -11.70
C VAL A 273 8.73 -19.34 -11.75
N ARG A 274 8.02 -20.25 -12.44
CA ARG A 274 6.56 -20.18 -12.65
C ARG A 274 5.77 -20.09 -11.36
N LEU A 275 6.12 -20.88 -10.34
CA LEU A 275 5.43 -20.87 -9.04
C LEU A 275 5.58 -19.51 -8.33
N ILE A 276 6.79 -18.95 -8.34
CA ILE A 276 7.07 -17.63 -7.74
C ILE A 276 6.34 -16.54 -8.51
N LYS A 277 6.31 -16.62 -9.85
CA LYS A 277 5.52 -15.72 -10.68
C LYS A 277 4.04 -15.76 -10.35
N LEU A 278 3.46 -16.94 -10.13
CA LEU A 278 2.05 -17.07 -9.79
C LEU A 278 1.72 -16.44 -8.45
N VAL A 279 2.65 -16.46 -7.49
CA VAL A 279 2.48 -15.82 -6.17
C VAL A 279 2.44 -14.30 -6.29
N PHE A 280 3.29 -13.69 -7.13
CA PHE A 280 3.37 -12.22 -7.24
C PHE A 280 2.49 -11.62 -8.34
N TYR A 281 2.32 -12.34 -9.45
CA TYR A 281 1.67 -11.87 -10.68
C TYR A 281 0.78 -12.97 -11.30
N PRO A 282 -0.25 -13.45 -10.59
CA PRO A 282 -1.05 -14.62 -11.01
C PRO A 282 -1.74 -14.44 -12.37
N LEU A 283 -2.05 -13.20 -12.76
CA LEU A 283 -2.72 -12.89 -14.03
C LEU A 283 -1.76 -12.48 -15.15
N ARG A 284 -0.48 -12.24 -14.87
CA ARG A 284 0.48 -11.81 -15.90
C ARG A 284 0.94 -13.03 -16.68
N LYS A 285 0.61 -13.10 -17.97
CA LYS A 285 1.06 -14.18 -18.86
C LYS A 285 2.58 -14.35 -18.79
N GLN A 286 3.05 -15.59 -18.87
CA GLN A 286 4.47 -15.89 -19.03
C GLN A 286 4.87 -15.49 -20.45
N LYS A 287 5.84 -14.58 -20.60
CA LYS A 287 6.61 -14.54 -21.84
C LYS A 287 7.40 -15.85 -21.82
N ILE A 288 6.93 -16.84 -22.56
CA ILE A 288 7.74 -18.00 -22.87
C ILE A 288 8.71 -17.46 -23.90
N GLU A 289 9.94 -17.14 -23.49
CA GLU A 289 11.03 -17.09 -24.46
C GLU A 289 11.18 -18.53 -24.94
N VAL A 290 10.55 -18.84 -26.07
CA VAL A 290 10.89 -20.02 -26.84
C VAL A 290 12.30 -19.73 -27.32
N ILE A 291 13.29 -20.35 -26.65
CA ILE A 291 14.63 -20.46 -27.21
C ILE A 291 14.46 -21.40 -28.41
N THR A 292 14.13 -20.84 -29.57
CA THR A 292 14.31 -21.51 -30.84
C THR A 292 15.81 -21.52 -31.10
N HIS A 293 16.45 -22.63 -30.78
CA HIS A 293 17.72 -22.98 -31.40
C HIS A 293 17.38 -23.47 -32.82
N ASP A 294 17.41 -22.55 -33.77
CA ASP A 294 17.69 -22.86 -35.17
C ASP A 294 19.18 -22.53 -35.42
#